data_AF-A0A1Y2F1Y0-F1
#
_entry.id   AF-A0A1Y2F1Y0-F1
#
_cell.length_a   1.000
_cell.length_b   1.000
_cell.length_c   1.000
_cell.angle_alpha   90.00
_cell.angle_beta   90.00
_cell.angle_gamma   90.00
#
_symmetry.space_group_name_H-M   'P 1'
#
loop_
_entity.id
_entity.type
_entity.pdbx_description
1 polymer ?
#
loop_
_entity_poly.entity_id
_entity_poly.type
_entity_poly.pdbx_seq_one_letter_code
_entity_poly.pdbx_strand_id
1 'polypeptide(L)'
;MDDDPITLSLDTLNALKEFQSEQQAEKERFAALEARAQARFQAAKNEQDTPEEAVLPSIHDFKEDWQLSQFWYSPETADALAGELLAGIDKTASSQPRVGVLCAPSVYPDLLKRNAQDAWLFEYDTRFELLAHDKFVKYDYKHPFQLPPALKGTFDRLIIDPPFLQDDCEIKAASTARWLGKPDCRFIVCSGAKMRDLLLRLYKAEESQFQVAHSGGRLSNDFMCLLNYKSTDPQFASLASLAKEEYALLSQTA
;
A
#
# COMPACT_ATOMS: atom_id res chain seq x y z
N MET A 1 15.22 -58.11 9.46
CA MET A 1 15.32 -57.50 8.13
C MET A 1 15.41 -56.01 8.37
N ASP A 2 16.60 -55.50 8.04
CA ASP A 2 17.13 -54.13 8.00
C ASP A 2 16.27 -52.98 8.53
N ASP A 3 16.67 -52.49 9.70
CA ASP A 3 16.47 -51.13 10.18
C ASP A 3 17.66 -50.29 9.66
N ASP A 4 17.70 -50.04 8.35
CA ASP A 4 18.70 -49.11 7.80
C ASP A 4 18.32 -47.69 8.26
N PRO A 5 19.24 -46.96 8.94
CA PRO A 5 18.93 -45.62 9.42
C PRO A 5 18.66 -44.70 8.22
N ILE A 6 17.52 -44.00 8.25
CA ILE A 6 17.16 -43.03 7.22
C ILE A 6 18.20 -41.89 7.23
N THR A 7 19.13 -41.91 6.28
CA THR A 7 20.14 -40.85 6.09
C THR A 7 19.75 -39.95 4.91
N LEU A 8 19.83 -38.63 5.09
CA LEU A 8 19.63 -37.67 4.01
C LEU A 8 20.70 -37.86 2.92
N SER A 9 20.30 -37.75 1.65
CA SER A 9 21.26 -37.78 0.54
C SER A 9 22.19 -36.56 0.60
N LEU A 10 23.37 -36.68 0.00
CA LEU A 10 24.32 -35.56 -0.10
C LEU A 10 23.69 -34.33 -0.77
N ASP A 11 22.87 -34.56 -1.79
CA ASP A 11 22.15 -33.49 -2.51
C ASP A 11 21.14 -32.79 -1.60
N THR A 12 20.38 -33.55 -0.79
CA THR A 12 19.45 -32.95 0.18
C THR A 12 20.17 -32.19 1.29
N LEU A 13 21.32 -32.67 1.76
CA LEU A 13 22.14 -31.95 2.74
C LEU A 13 22.71 -30.65 2.17
N ASN A 14 23.12 -30.64 0.90
CA ASN A 14 23.61 -29.43 0.24
C ASN A 14 22.49 -28.41 0.04
N ALA A 15 21.33 -28.84 -0.46
CA ALA A 15 20.15 -27.98 -0.58
C ALA A 15 19.71 -27.40 0.79
N LEU A 16 19.77 -28.20 1.86
CA LEU A 16 19.47 -27.73 3.21
C LEU A 16 20.47 -26.67 3.69
N LYS A 17 21.77 -26.85 3.42
CA LYS A 17 22.80 -25.86 3.76
C LYS A 17 22.62 -24.55 2.99
N GLU A 18 22.33 -24.63 1.70
CA GLU A 18 22.03 -23.47 0.86
C GLU A 18 20.82 -22.70 1.41
N PHE A 19 19.71 -23.40 1.68
CA PHE A 19 18.52 -22.81 2.29
C PHE A 19 18.80 -22.15 3.64
N GLN A 20 19.58 -22.80 4.51
CA GLN A 20 19.98 -22.21 5.81
C GLN A 20 20.84 -20.96 5.64
N SER A 21 21.76 -20.96 4.67
CA SER A 21 22.61 -19.80 4.35
C SER A 21 21.78 -18.62 3.83
N GLU A 22 20.79 -18.88 2.96
CA GLU A 22 19.87 -17.86 2.46
C GLU A 22 19.05 -17.25 3.60
N GLN A 23 18.49 -18.09 4.48
CA GLN A 23 17.76 -17.62 5.66
C GLN A 23 18.61 -16.77 6.61
N GLN A 24 19.88 -17.15 6.82
CA GLN A 24 20.78 -16.37 7.66
C GLN A 24 21.10 -15.01 7.02
N ALA A 25 21.40 -14.99 5.72
CA ALA A 25 21.65 -13.74 5.00
C ALA A 25 20.42 -12.81 4.99
N GLU A 26 19.21 -13.36 4.90
CA GLU A 26 17.96 -12.60 4.99
C GLU A 26 17.77 -11.98 6.39
N LYS A 27 18.03 -12.74 7.45
CA LYS A 27 18.00 -12.24 8.84
C LYS A 27 18.99 -11.12 9.07
N GLU A 28 20.22 -11.26 8.56
CA GLU A 28 21.26 -10.24 8.69
C GLU A 28 20.89 -8.96 7.94
N ARG A 29 20.33 -9.07 6.73
CA ARG A 29 19.82 -7.92 5.97
C ARG A 29 18.69 -7.22 6.71
N PHE A 30 17.73 -7.96 7.24
CA PHE A 30 16.62 -7.39 8.00
C PHE A 30 17.10 -6.70 9.28
N ALA A 31 18.03 -7.31 10.03
CA ALA A 31 18.62 -6.70 11.22
C ALA A 31 19.38 -5.39 10.89
N ALA A 32 20.09 -5.34 9.76
CA ALA A 32 20.73 -4.11 9.30
C ALA A 32 19.70 -3.02 8.93
N LEU A 33 18.58 -3.42 8.31
CA LEU A 33 17.49 -2.51 7.99
C LEU A 33 16.84 -1.93 9.25
N GLU A 34 16.58 -2.79 10.24
CA GLU A 34 16.04 -2.40 11.54
C GLU A 34 16.94 -1.42 12.26
N ALA A 35 18.24 -1.71 12.35
CA ALA A 35 19.23 -0.82 12.97
C ALA A 35 19.25 0.57 12.29
N ARG A 36 19.15 0.60 10.96
CA ARG A 36 19.09 1.85 10.20
C ARG A 36 17.80 2.63 10.45
N ALA A 37 16.65 1.96 10.45
CA ALA A 37 15.35 2.58 10.71
C ALA A 37 15.30 3.19 12.13
N GLN A 38 15.80 2.46 13.13
CA GLN A 38 15.89 2.94 14.51
C GLN A 38 16.80 4.17 14.64
N ALA A 39 17.97 4.18 14.00
CA ALA A 39 18.89 5.32 14.03
C ALA A 39 18.24 6.58 13.42
N ARG A 40 17.53 6.44 12.30
CA ARG A 40 16.79 7.55 11.66
C ARG A 40 15.71 8.11 12.58
N PHE A 41 14.92 7.26 13.21
CA PHE A 41 13.83 7.69 14.10
C PHE A 41 14.37 8.43 15.33
N GLN A 42 15.48 7.95 15.91
CA GLN A 42 16.15 8.63 17.01
C GLN A 42 16.69 10.01 16.60
N ALA A 43 17.28 10.13 15.40
CA ALA A 43 17.73 11.42 14.87
C ALA A 43 16.54 12.38 14.64
N ALA A 44 15.44 11.90 14.06
CA ALA A 44 14.24 12.70 13.81
C ALA A 44 13.61 13.25 15.10
N LYS A 45 13.71 12.54 16.23
CA LYS A 45 13.22 12.99 17.54
C LYS A 45 14.09 14.03 18.23
N ASN A 46 15.38 14.11 17.89
CA ASN A 46 16.33 14.95 18.60
C ASN A 46 16.52 16.34 17.95
N GLU A 47 15.77 16.67 16.88
CA GLU A 47 15.81 17.96 16.15
C GLU A 47 17.24 18.43 15.75
N GLN A 48 18.20 17.51 15.72
CA GLN A 48 19.61 17.75 15.39
C GLN A 48 19.96 16.86 14.21
N ASP A 49 20.25 17.51 13.07
CA ASP A 49 20.73 16.92 11.82
C ASP A 49 20.11 15.55 11.47
N THR A 50 18.98 15.56 10.75
CA THR A 50 18.63 14.39 9.92
C THR A 50 19.83 14.11 9.02
N PRO A 51 20.55 12.99 9.17
CA PRO A 51 21.68 12.71 8.31
C PRO A 51 21.15 12.61 6.88
N GLU A 52 21.69 13.42 5.96
CA GLU A 52 21.33 13.42 4.53
C GLU A 52 21.40 12.00 3.91
N GLU A 53 22.14 11.07 4.53
CA GLU A 53 22.42 9.72 4.05
C GLU A 53 21.54 8.59 4.65
N ALA A 54 20.59 8.89 5.55
CA ALA A 54 19.67 7.87 6.05
C ALA A 54 18.56 7.56 5.03
N VAL A 55 18.93 6.93 3.91
CA VAL A 55 18.02 6.42 2.86
C VAL A 55 16.87 5.66 3.52
N LEU A 56 15.64 6.11 3.24
CA LEU A 56 14.41 5.43 3.64
C LEU A 56 14.44 3.99 3.12
N PRO A 57 14.06 2.99 3.94
CA PRO A 57 13.84 1.64 3.42
C PRO A 57 12.88 1.69 2.23
N SER A 58 13.29 1.05 1.15
CA SER A 58 12.44 0.84 -0.02
C SER A 58 11.46 -0.30 0.27
N ILE A 59 10.28 -0.29 -0.35
CA ILE A 59 9.41 -1.46 -0.29
C ILE A 59 10.11 -2.71 -0.86
N HIS A 60 11.04 -2.54 -1.81
CA HIS A 60 11.80 -3.63 -2.42
C HIS A 60 12.89 -4.22 -1.50
N ASP A 61 13.15 -3.61 -0.34
CA ASP A 61 13.97 -4.23 0.71
C ASP A 61 13.21 -5.36 1.43
N PHE A 62 11.88 -5.42 1.25
CA PHE A 62 11.01 -6.45 1.79
C PHE A 62 10.63 -7.46 0.71
N LYS A 63 10.86 -8.75 0.99
CA LYS A 63 10.45 -9.84 0.12
C LYS A 63 8.93 -9.99 0.14
N GLU A 64 8.32 -10.04 -1.05
CA GLU A 64 6.91 -10.36 -1.26
C GLU A 64 6.56 -11.72 -0.63
N ASP A 65 5.48 -11.75 0.15
CA ASP A 65 4.87 -12.97 0.65
C ASP A 65 3.55 -13.28 -0.09
N TRP A 66 3.59 -14.32 -0.92
CA TRP A 66 2.45 -14.77 -1.70
C TRP A 66 1.30 -15.31 -0.83
N GLN A 67 1.59 -15.81 0.38
CA GLN A 67 0.55 -16.26 1.31
C GLN A 67 -0.26 -15.08 1.88
N LEU A 68 0.37 -13.91 1.94
CA LEU A 68 -0.26 -12.65 2.31
C LEU A 68 -0.81 -11.90 1.09
N SER A 69 -0.67 -12.46 -0.13
CA SER A 69 -1.06 -11.83 -1.38
C SER A 69 -0.36 -10.48 -1.61
N GLN A 70 0.93 -10.41 -1.27
CA GLN A 70 1.74 -9.22 -1.42
C GLN A 70 2.31 -9.12 -2.83
N PHE A 71 1.98 -8.04 -3.52
CA PHE A 71 2.53 -7.69 -4.82
C PHE A 71 2.85 -6.20 -4.83
N TRP A 72 4.10 -5.85 -5.13
CA TRP A 72 4.50 -4.45 -5.06
C TRP A 72 4.09 -3.69 -6.31
N TYR A 73 3.56 -2.48 -6.14
CA TYR A 73 3.40 -1.55 -7.26
C TYR A 73 4.74 -1.30 -7.98
N SER A 74 4.66 -0.91 -9.25
CA SER A 74 5.83 -0.34 -9.92
C SER A 74 6.22 0.99 -9.25
N PRO A 75 7.50 1.41 -9.31
CA PRO A 75 7.93 2.70 -8.76
C PRO A 75 7.09 3.88 -9.26
N GLU A 76 6.72 3.86 -10.54
CA GLU A 76 5.90 4.91 -11.17
C GLU A 76 4.48 4.91 -10.62
N THR A 77 3.91 3.72 -10.41
CA THR A 77 2.56 3.57 -9.86
C THR A 77 2.50 4.04 -8.41
N ALA A 78 3.46 3.61 -7.58
CA ALA A 78 3.55 4.02 -6.18
C ALA A 78 3.73 5.54 -6.03
N ASP A 79 4.61 6.13 -6.83
CA ASP A 79 4.87 7.57 -6.81
C ASP A 79 3.65 8.40 -7.26
N ALA A 80 2.96 7.96 -8.33
CA ALA A 80 1.75 8.63 -8.81
C ALA A 80 0.63 8.58 -7.78
N LEU A 81 0.40 7.42 -7.15
CA LEU A 81 -0.62 7.26 -6.09
C LEU A 81 -0.29 8.10 -4.85
N ALA A 82 0.99 8.14 -4.43
CA ALA A 82 1.42 9.00 -3.34
C ALA A 82 1.26 10.49 -3.69
N GLY A 83 1.54 10.87 -4.94
CA GLY A 83 1.31 12.22 -5.47
C GLY A 83 -0.17 12.61 -5.42
N GLU A 84 -1.06 11.74 -5.89
CA GLU A 84 -2.50 11.96 -5.89
C GLU A 84 -3.07 12.04 -4.47
N LEU A 85 -2.62 11.18 -3.54
CA LEU A 85 -2.98 11.28 -2.12
C LEU A 85 -2.60 12.64 -1.53
N LEU A 86 -1.51 13.25 -1.97
CA LEU A 86 -1.05 14.54 -1.48
C LEU A 86 -1.50 15.74 -2.34
N ALA A 87 -2.26 15.50 -3.42
CA ALA A 87 -2.64 16.53 -4.37
C ALA A 87 -3.51 17.61 -3.73
N GLY A 88 -3.17 18.87 -3.98
CA GLY A 88 -3.90 20.03 -3.46
C GLY A 88 -3.77 20.24 -1.95
N ILE A 89 -2.84 19.55 -1.28
CA ILE A 89 -2.51 19.84 0.12
C ILE A 89 -1.60 21.07 0.17
N ASP A 90 -2.03 22.09 0.91
CA ASP A 90 -1.18 23.22 1.25
C ASP A 90 -0.17 22.80 2.33
N LYS A 91 1.10 22.65 1.94
CA LYS A 91 2.20 22.27 2.84
C LYS A 91 2.50 23.32 3.91
N THR A 92 1.98 24.54 3.78
CA THR A 92 2.17 25.63 4.76
C THR A 92 1.04 25.70 5.78
N ALA A 93 -0.04 24.94 5.58
CA ALA A 93 -1.16 24.91 6.50
C ALA A 93 -0.76 24.38 7.87
N SER A 94 -1.28 25.02 8.93
CA SER A 94 -1.03 24.67 10.34
C SER A 94 -1.48 23.25 10.70
N SER A 95 -2.44 22.70 9.96
CA SER A 95 -2.88 21.31 10.06
C SER A 95 -2.83 20.65 8.69
N GLN A 96 -2.09 19.55 8.58
CA GLN A 96 -2.08 18.71 7.39
C GLN A 96 -3.19 17.66 7.48
N PRO A 97 -3.80 17.26 6.34
CA PRO A 97 -4.81 16.21 6.35
C PRO A 97 -4.16 14.87 6.70
N ARG A 98 -4.90 14.03 7.42
CA ARG A 98 -4.45 12.69 7.80
C ARG A 98 -4.65 11.72 6.63
N VAL A 99 -3.58 11.04 6.26
CA VAL A 99 -3.53 10.07 5.16
C VAL A 99 -3.42 8.66 5.74
N GLY A 100 -4.21 7.71 5.23
CA GLY A 100 -4.10 6.31 5.61
C GLY A 100 -3.82 5.43 4.40
N VAL A 101 -2.96 4.44 4.60
CA VAL A 101 -2.57 3.45 3.61
C VAL A 101 -3.06 2.09 4.12
N LEU A 102 -4.12 1.57 3.50
CA LEU A 102 -4.77 0.33 3.92
C LEU A 102 -4.39 -0.79 2.94
N CYS A 103 -3.58 -1.74 3.41
CA CYS A 103 -3.12 -2.90 2.62
C CYS A 103 -2.28 -2.57 1.36
N ALA A 104 -1.81 -1.32 1.22
CA ALA A 104 -1.03 -0.85 0.06
C ALA A 104 0.39 -0.37 0.45
N PRO A 105 1.23 -1.23 1.07
CA PRO A 105 2.47 -0.81 1.73
C PRO A 105 3.49 -0.20 0.76
N SER A 106 3.44 -0.55 -0.53
CA SER A 106 4.31 -0.01 -1.56
C SER A 106 4.21 1.50 -1.74
N VAL A 107 3.08 2.11 -1.39
CA VAL A 107 2.86 3.56 -1.51
C VAL A 107 3.51 4.33 -0.36
N TYR A 108 3.72 3.67 0.79
CA TYR A 108 4.15 4.34 2.01
C TYR A 108 5.54 4.99 1.90
N PRO A 109 6.58 4.32 1.33
CA PRO A 109 7.89 4.96 1.14
C PRO A 109 7.81 6.25 0.31
N ASP A 110 6.98 6.31 -0.73
CA ASP A 110 6.85 7.51 -1.57
C ASP A 110 6.10 8.64 -0.86
N LEU A 111 5.15 8.32 0.02
CA LEU A 111 4.56 9.31 0.94
C LEU A 111 5.62 9.91 1.87
N LEU A 112 6.52 9.09 2.42
CA LEU A 112 7.62 9.57 3.27
C LEU A 112 8.60 10.46 2.49
N LYS A 113 9.00 10.05 1.27
CA LYS A 113 9.86 10.88 0.39
C LYS A 113 9.22 12.23 0.06
N ARG A 114 7.89 12.27 -0.04
CA ARG A 114 7.11 13.49 -0.30
C ARG A 114 6.83 14.33 0.95
N ASN A 115 7.38 13.94 2.11
CA ASN A 115 7.22 14.59 3.41
C ASN A 115 5.75 14.64 3.90
N ALA A 116 5.00 13.56 3.71
CA ALA A 116 3.67 13.42 4.31
C ALA A 116 3.78 13.44 5.85
N GLN A 117 3.14 14.42 6.49
CA GLN A 117 3.31 14.69 7.93
C GLN A 117 2.50 13.74 8.84
N ASP A 118 1.33 13.27 8.39
CA ASP A 118 0.45 12.39 9.18
C ASP A 118 -0.08 11.24 8.32
N ALA A 119 0.85 10.42 7.81
CA ALA A 119 0.57 9.19 7.08
C ALA A 119 0.57 7.98 8.02
N TRP A 120 -0.44 7.12 7.93
CA TRP A 120 -0.56 5.88 8.71
C TRP A 120 -0.58 4.67 7.79
N LEU A 121 0.02 3.57 8.23
CA LEU A 121 0.05 2.30 7.51
C LEU A 121 -0.73 1.24 8.29
N PHE A 122 -1.76 0.67 7.66
CA PHE A 122 -2.58 -0.41 8.18
C PHE A 122 -2.25 -1.69 7.40
N GLU A 123 -1.50 -2.59 8.03
CA GLU A 123 -0.97 -3.78 7.37
C GLU A 123 -0.95 -4.99 8.31
N TYR A 124 -1.11 -6.18 7.76
CA TYR A 124 -1.01 -7.43 8.50
C TYR A 124 0.44 -7.80 8.81
N ASP A 125 1.32 -7.52 7.84
CA ASP A 125 2.75 -7.84 7.93
C ASP A 125 3.49 -6.83 8.82
N THR A 126 3.93 -7.31 9.97
CA THR A 126 4.59 -6.48 10.98
C THR A 126 6.00 -6.06 10.58
N ARG A 127 6.57 -6.60 9.49
CA ARG A 127 7.86 -6.12 8.97
C ARG A 127 7.81 -4.64 8.58
N PHE A 128 6.64 -4.14 8.18
CA PHE A 128 6.45 -2.73 7.81
C PHE A 128 6.35 -1.78 9.02
N GLU A 129 6.38 -2.29 10.24
CA GLU A 129 6.59 -1.46 11.43
C GLU A 129 7.93 -0.70 11.35
N LEU A 130 8.92 -1.26 10.65
CA LEU A 130 10.18 -0.57 10.36
C LEU A 130 10.02 0.67 9.46
N LEU A 131 8.95 0.76 8.67
CA LEU A 131 8.67 1.91 7.80
C LEU A 131 7.86 2.98 8.55
N ALA A 132 6.81 2.55 9.25
CA ALA A 132 5.79 3.45 9.77
C ALA A 132 5.91 3.72 11.28
N HIS A 133 6.67 2.94 12.03
CA HIS A 133 6.89 3.10 13.47
C HIS A 133 5.59 3.35 14.27
N ASP A 134 5.47 4.51 14.93
CA ASP A 134 4.30 4.89 15.73
C ASP A 134 3.03 5.13 14.89
N LYS A 135 3.18 5.20 13.56
CA LYS A 135 2.09 5.31 12.58
C LYS A 135 1.75 3.97 11.93
N PHE A 136 2.36 2.87 12.37
CA PHE A 136 1.99 1.52 11.98
C PHE A 136 0.83 1.01 12.84
N VAL A 137 -0.15 0.36 12.19
CA VAL A 137 -1.22 -0.37 12.87
C VAL A 137 -1.29 -1.77 12.26
N LYS A 138 -1.04 -2.79 13.09
CA LYS A 138 -1.28 -4.18 12.68
C LYS A 138 -2.77 -4.36 12.40
N TYR A 139 -3.10 -4.64 11.15
CA TYR A 139 -4.46 -4.74 10.65
C TYR A 139 -4.71 -6.14 10.06
N ASP A 140 -5.78 -6.78 10.51
CA ASP A 140 -6.30 -8.01 9.91
C ASP A 140 -7.70 -7.73 9.34
N TYR A 141 -7.85 -7.85 8.02
CA TYR A 141 -9.15 -7.63 7.37
C TYR A 141 -10.24 -8.58 7.88
N LYS A 142 -9.89 -9.75 8.43
CA LYS A 142 -10.85 -10.68 9.05
C LYS A 142 -11.45 -10.10 10.34
N HIS A 143 -10.77 -9.15 10.95
CA HIS A 143 -11.17 -8.45 12.16
C HIS A 143 -11.16 -6.92 11.92
N PRO A 144 -11.99 -6.42 11.00
CA PRO A 144 -11.86 -5.07 10.41
C PRO A 144 -11.98 -3.92 11.42
N PHE A 145 -12.57 -4.16 12.59
CA PHE A 145 -12.77 -3.16 13.65
C PHE A 145 -11.88 -3.35 14.88
N GLN A 146 -10.92 -4.29 14.84
CA GLN A 146 -9.86 -4.38 15.85
C GLN A 146 -8.79 -3.32 15.59
N LEU A 147 -9.22 -2.06 15.71
CA LEU A 147 -8.41 -0.87 15.43
C LEU A 147 -8.39 0.06 16.64
N PRO A 148 -7.33 0.86 16.83
CA PRO A 148 -7.29 1.87 17.88
C PRO A 148 -8.51 2.81 17.79
N PRO A 149 -9.37 2.89 18.83
CA PRO A 149 -10.61 3.67 18.77
C PRO A 149 -10.40 5.16 18.47
N ALA A 150 -9.24 5.71 18.85
CA ALA A 150 -8.86 7.09 18.59
C ALA A 150 -8.70 7.44 17.10
N LEU A 151 -8.59 6.43 16.22
CA LEU A 151 -8.44 6.61 14.78
C LEU A 151 -9.77 6.70 14.03
N LYS A 152 -10.88 6.35 14.68
CA LYS A 152 -12.21 6.33 14.07
C LYS A 152 -12.62 7.70 13.53
N GLY A 153 -12.96 7.76 12.25
CA GLY A 153 -13.43 8.99 11.60
C GLY A 153 -12.40 10.13 11.60
N THR A 154 -11.11 9.82 11.63
CA THR A 154 -10.04 10.84 11.69
C THR A 154 -9.32 11.06 10.36
N PHE A 155 -9.50 10.17 9.37
CA PHE A 155 -8.77 10.21 8.11
C PHE A 155 -9.46 11.09 7.07
N ASP A 156 -8.68 11.95 6.43
CA ASP A 156 -9.12 12.81 5.33
C ASP A 156 -8.97 12.12 3.98
N ARG A 157 -7.94 11.27 3.85
CA ARG A 157 -7.61 10.57 2.60
C ARG A 157 -7.16 9.15 2.89
N LEU A 158 -7.64 8.19 2.12
CA LEU A 158 -7.27 6.78 2.24
C LEU A 158 -6.95 6.20 0.86
N ILE A 159 -5.87 5.44 0.77
CA ILE A 159 -5.66 4.46 -0.30
C ILE A 159 -5.95 3.06 0.21
N ILE A 160 -6.62 2.25 -0.60
CA ILE A 160 -7.05 0.91 -0.23
C ILE A 160 -6.68 -0.08 -1.34
N ASP A 161 -5.97 -1.14 -0.99
CA ASP A 161 -5.66 -2.28 -1.89
C ASP A 161 -5.80 -3.62 -1.16
N PRO A 162 -7.01 -4.19 -1.07
CA PRO A 162 -7.23 -5.38 -0.24
C PRO A 162 -6.52 -6.61 -0.81
N PRO A 163 -5.98 -7.49 0.06
CA PRO A 163 -5.07 -8.55 -0.38
C PRO A 163 -5.73 -9.58 -1.30
N PHE A 164 -7.04 -9.82 -1.16
CA PHE A 164 -7.73 -10.87 -1.90
C PHE A 164 -8.88 -10.32 -2.73
N LEU A 165 -8.89 -10.71 -4.02
CA LEU A 165 -9.95 -10.38 -4.95
C LEU A 165 -11.19 -11.27 -4.73
N GLN A 166 -11.86 -11.05 -3.60
CA GLN A 166 -13.02 -11.78 -3.11
C GLN A 166 -13.98 -10.83 -2.40
N ASP A 167 -15.29 -11.00 -2.61
CA ASP A 167 -16.33 -10.12 -2.06
C ASP A 167 -16.18 -9.85 -0.55
N ASP A 168 -15.96 -10.89 0.26
CA ASP A 168 -15.82 -10.75 1.72
C ASP A 168 -14.62 -9.87 2.12
N CYS A 169 -13.50 -10.01 1.41
CA CYS A 169 -12.31 -9.20 1.65
C CYS A 169 -12.56 -7.73 1.30
N GLU A 170 -13.12 -7.48 0.11
CA GLU A 170 -13.44 -6.13 -0.38
C GLU A 170 -14.48 -5.43 0.50
N ILE A 171 -15.53 -6.14 0.93
CA ILE A 171 -16.58 -5.61 1.81
C ILE A 171 -15.99 -5.22 3.16
N LYS A 172 -15.10 -6.05 3.74
CA LYS A 172 -14.47 -5.78 5.03
C LYS A 172 -13.49 -4.61 4.93
N ALA A 173 -12.66 -4.55 3.90
CA ALA A 173 -11.77 -3.42 3.66
C ALA A 173 -12.54 -2.11 3.44
N ALA A 174 -13.63 -2.12 2.67
CA ALA A 174 -14.51 -0.97 2.50
C ALA A 174 -15.15 -0.53 3.82
N SER A 175 -15.53 -1.49 4.67
CA SER A 175 -16.10 -1.21 5.99
C SER A 175 -15.06 -0.57 6.92
N THR A 176 -13.82 -1.05 6.90
CA THR A 176 -12.69 -0.43 7.60
C THR A 176 -12.42 0.99 7.10
N ALA A 177 -12.34 1.18 5.79
CA ALA A 177 -12.09 2.50 5.20
C ALA A 177 -13.16 3.52 5.61
N ARG A 178 -14.45 3.14 5.60
CA ARG A 178 -15.54 4.00 6.09
C ARG A 178 -15.48 4.25 7.60
N TRP A 179 -14.97 3.31 8.38
CA TRP A 179 -14.80 3.48 9.82
C TRP A 179 -13.66 4.45 10.17
N LEU A 180 -12.58 4.42 9.39
CA LEU A 180 -11.42 5.31 9.52
C LEU A 180 -11.68 6.72 8.98
N GLY A 181 -12.34 6.81 7.82
CA GLY A 181 -12.56 8.06 7.10
C GLY A 181 -13.58 9.00 7.77
N LYS A 182 -13.31 10.30 7.68
CA LYS A 182 -14.31 11.35 7.89
C LYS A 182 -15.47 11.22 6.88
N PRO A 183 -16.65 11.84 7.12
CA PRO A 183 -17.79 11.77 6.20
C PRO A 183 -17.47 12.19 4.74
N ASP A 184 -16.51 13.08 4.55
CA ASP A 184 -16.03 13.62 3.28
C ASP A 184 -14.66 13.05 2.84
N CYS A 185 -14.26 11.92 3.44
CA CYS A 185 -12.97 11.30 3.15
C CYS A 185 -12.84 10.92 1.68
N ARG A 186 -11.67 11.24 1.12
CA ARG A 186 -11.29 10.87 -0.25
C ARG A 186 -10.68 9.48 -0.27
N PHE A 187 -11.18 8.63 -1.15
CA PHE A 187 -10.71 7.27 -1.34
C PHE A 187 -10.06 7.12 -2.71
N ILE A 188 -8.89 6.50 -2.72
CA ILE A 188 -8.28 5.87 -3.89
C ILE A 188 -8.35 4.36 -3.65
N VAL A 189 -8.96 3.62 -4.55
CA VAL A 189 -9.11 2.17 -4.42
C VAL A 189 -8.44 1.51 -5.59
N CYS A 190 -7.41 0.73 -5.33
CA CYS A 190 -6.75 -0.12 -6.31
C CYS A 190 -7.15 -1.56 -6.00
N SER A 191 -7.63 -2.30 -7.01
CA SER A 191 -7.95 -3.73 -6.87
C SER A 191 -8.14 -4.31 -8.28
N GLY A 192 -8.31 -5.63 -8.35
CA GLY A 192 -8.51 -6.36 -9.60
C GLY A 192 -9.82 -5.98 -10.31
N ALA A 193 -9.75 -5.78 -11.62
CA ALA A 193 -10.84 -5.34 -12.50
C ALA A 193 -12.10 -6.21 -12.38
N LYS A 194 -11.97 -7.50 -12.04
CA LYS A 194 -13.12 -8.39 -11.80
C LYS A 194 -14.02 -7.96 -10.62
N MET A 195 -13.51 -7.12 -9.71
CA MET A 195 -14.26 -6.62 -8.54
C MET A 195 -15.04 -5.32 -8.82
N ARG A 196 -14.99 -4.82 -10.06
CA ARG A 196 -15.46 -3.49 -10.46
C ARG A 196 -16.85 -3.13 -9.95
N ASP A 197 -17.85 -3.93 -10.29
CA ASP A 197 -19.25 -3.61 -9.98
C ASP A 197 -19.52 -3.62 -8.47
N LEU A 198 -18.75 -4.40 -7.70
CA LEU A 198 -18.81 -4.37 -6.24
C LEU A 198 -18.18 -3.09 -5.70
N LEU A 199 -16.98 -2.75 -6.17
CA LEU A 199 -16.21 -1.62 -5.65
C LEU A 199 -16.84 -0.26 -5.96
N LEU A 200 -17.39 -0.08 -7.17
CA LEU A 200 -18.14 1.14 -7.52
C LEU A 200 -19.29 1.39 -6.54
N ARG A 201 -20.01 0.34 -6.11
CA ARG A 201 -21.09 0.44 -5.12
C ARG A 201 -20.59 0.65 -3.70
N LEU A 202 -19.55 -0.09 -3.28
CA LEU A 202 -19.02 -0.01 -1.93
C LEU A 202 -18.43 1.39 -1.64
N TYR A 203 -17.67 1.94 -2.56
CA TYR A 203 -16.96 3.20 -2.34
C TYR A 203 -17.71 4.41 -2.88
N LYS A 204 -18.81 4.22 -3.62
CA LYS A 204 -19.51 5.29 -4.37
C LYS A 204 -18.51 6.06 -5.23
N ALA A 205 -17.66 5.31 -5.92
CA ALA A 205 -16.52 5.79 -6.67
C ALA A 205 -16.75 5.64 -8.17
N GLU A 206 -15.94 6.34 -8.95
CA GLU A 206 -15.85 6.20 -10.40
C GLU A 206 -14.48 5.64 -10.77
N GLU A 207 -14.44 4.88 -11.87
CA GLU A 207 -13.20 4.36 -12.41
C GLU A 207 -12.40 5.47 -13.08
N SER A 208 -11.12 5.56 -12.72
CA SER A 208 -10.17 6.47 -13.35
C SER A 208 -9.47 5.80 -14.51
N GLN A 209 -8.92 6.60 -15.43
CA GLN A 209 -8.10 6.09 -16.53
C GLN A 209 -6.69 5.63 -16.09
N PHE A 210 -6.32 5.88 -14.82
CA PHE A 210 -5.02 5.54 -14.28
C PHE A 210 -4.79 4.01 -14.30
N GLN A 211 -3.67 3.59 -14.91
CA GLN A 211 -3.31 2.19 -15.04
C GLN A 211 -2.39 1.77 -13.89
N VAL A 212 -2.86 0.83 -13.07
CA VAL A 212 -2.10 0.31 -11.93
C VAL A 212 -1.15 -0.78 -12.41
N ALA A 213 0.16 -0.54 -12.30
CA ALA A 213 1.19 -1.52 -12.65
C ALA A 213 1.88 -2.08 -11.40
N HIS A 214 2.29 -3.35 -11.48
CA HIS A 214 3.04 -4.03 -10.44
C HIS A 214 4.45 -4.39 -10.90
N SER A 215 5.38 -4.38 -9.95
CA SER A 215 6.75 -4.80 -10.14
C SER A 215 6.83 -6.29 -10.52
N GLY A 216 7.78 -6.64 -11.37
CA GLY A 216 8.09 -8.02 -11.71
C GLY A 216 7.15 -8.74 -12.68
N GLY A 217 6.02 -8.13 -13.08
CA GLY A 217 5.13 -8.68 -14.12
C GLY A 217 4.54 -10.07 -13.82
N ARG A 218 4.45 -10.43 -12.53
CA ARG A 218 4.04 -11.78 -12.08
C ARG A 218 2.53 -11.92 -11.90
N LEU A 219 1.81 -10.81 -11.88
CA LEU A 219 0.35 -10.78 -11.78
C LEU A 219 -0.28 -10.88 -13.16
N SER A 220 -1.20 -11.83 -13.32
CA SER A 220 -2.00 -11.99 -14.54
C SER A 220 -3.34 -11.25 -14.49
N ASN A 221 -3.74 -10.75 -13.31
CA ASN A 221 -5.01 -10.06 -13.15
C ASN A 221 -4.86 -8.61 -13.62
N ASP A 222 -5.84 -8.13 -14.36
CA ASP A 222 -5.98 -6.71 -14.64
C ASP A 222 -6.40 -5.97 -13.37
N PHE A 223 -5.79 -4.82 -13.12
CA PHE A 223 -6.12 -3.94 -12.00
C PHE A 223 -6.72 -2.64 -12.50
N MET A 224 -7.50 -2.00 -11.65
CA MET A 224 -8.10 -0.69 -11.89
C MET A 224 -7.90 0.22 -10.68
N CYS A 225 -8.07 1.53 -10.91
CA CYS A 225 -8.02 2.56 -9.89
C CYS A 225 -9.35 3.32 -9.86
N LEU A 226 -10.00 3.36 -8.69
CA LEU A 226 -11.29 4.03 -8.48
C LEU A 226 -11.12 5.19 -7.50
N LEU A 227 -11.77 6.33 -7.80
CA LEU A 227 -11.78 7.51 -6.93
C LEU A 227 -13.22 7.89 -6.56
N ASN A 228 -13.46 8.24 -5.30
CA ASN A 228 -14.76 8.79 -4.86
C ASN A 228 -14.85 10.33 -4.96
N TYR A 229 -13.86 10.95 -5.61
CA TYR A 229 -13.75 12.38 -5.80
C TYR A 229 -13.18 12.68 -7.20
N LYS A 230 -13.30 13.93 -7.64
CA LYS A 230 -12.71 14.37 -8.91
C LYS A 230 -11.26 14.79 -8.68
N SER A 231 -10.30 14.06 -9.25
CA SER A 231 -8.90 14.49 -9.26
C SER A 231 -8.72 15.69 -10.21
N THR A 232 -7.71 16.51 -9.90
CA THR A 232 -7.21 17.57 -10.79
C THR A 232 -6.08 17.09 -11.70
N ASP A 233 -5.49 15.93 -11.42
CA ASP A 233 -4.49 15.31 -12.28
C ASP A 233 -5.20 14.57 -13.42
N PRO A 234 -4.93 14.93 -14.70
CA PRO A 234 -5.52 14.25 -15.84
C PRO A 234 -5.32 12.74 -15.82
N GLN A 235 -4.21 12.22 -15.28
CA GLN A 235 -3.95 10.77 -15.22
C GLN A 235 -5.02 10.01 -14.42
N PHE A 236 -5.67 10.68 -13.45
CA PHE A 236 -6.71 10.12 -12.60
C PHE A 236 -8.12 10.57 -13.03
N ALA A 237 -8.28 11.12 -14.24
CA ALA A 237 -9.59 11.53 -14.74
C ALA A 237 -10.56 10.34 -14.81
N SER A 238 -11.82 10.61 -14.49
CA SER A 238 -12.91 9.62 -14.53
C SER A 238 -13.22 9.20 -15.96
N LEU A 239 -13.23 7.90 -16.22
CA LEU A 239 -13.62 7.33 -17.51
C LEU A 239 -15.05 7.72 -17.91
N ALA A 240 -15.95 7.83 -16.93
CA ALA A 240 -17.33 8.25 -17.16
C ALA A 240 -17.43 9.72 -17.58
N SER A 241 -16.51 10.57 -17.11
CA SER A 241 -16.44 11.98 -17.51
C SER A 241 -15.88 12.12 -18.93
N LEU A 242 -14.80 11.39 -19.24
CA LEU A 242 -14.19 11.37 -20.58
C LEU A 242 -15.18 10.89 -21.66
N ALA A 243 -15.93 9.83 -21.40
CA ALA A 243 -16.93 9.32 -22.35
C ALA A 243 -18.05 10.33 -22.65
N LYS A 244 -18.43 11.15 -21.67
CA LYS A 244 -19.43 12.21 -21.87
C LYS A 244 -18.89 13.37 -22.70
N GLU A 245 -17.63 13.74 -22.48
CA GLU A 245 -16.95 14.79 -23.25
C GLU A 245 -16.77 14.37 -24.71
N GLU A 246 -16.35 13.12 -24.95
CA GLU A 246 -16.23 12.56 -26.30
C GLU A 246 -17.58 12.54 -27.03
N TYR A 247 -18.64 12.09 -26.36
CA TYR A 247 -19.99 12.12 -26.92
C TYR A 247 -20.46 13.54 -27.24
N ALA A 248 -20.20 14.50 -26.34
CA ALA A 248 -20.58 15.90 -26.55
C ALA A 248 -19.86 16.52 -27.76
N LEU A 249 -18.57 16.23 -27.94
CA LEU A 249 -17.79 16.69 -29.08
C LEU A 249 -18.32 16.11 -30.40
N LEU A 250 -18.57 14.79 -30.44
CA LEU A 250 -19.14 14.13 -31.62
C LEU A 250 -20.51 14.69 -32.00
N SER A 251 -21.32 15.06 -31.01
CA SER A 251 -22.66 15.66 -31.24
C SER A 251 -22.64 17.13 -31.71
N GLN A 252 -21.53 17.84 -31.55
CA GLN A 252 -21.37 19.23 -32.04
C GLN A 252 -20.80 19.29 -33.47
N THR A 253 -20.17 18.20 -33.93
CA THR A 253 -19.61 18.07 -35.28
C THR A 253 -20.55 17.40 -36.28
N ALA A 254 -21.73 16.97 -35.85
CA ALA A 254 -22.79 16.34 -36.66
C ALA A 254 -23.94 17.32 -36.93
#